data_AF-A0A7C1BNY1-F1
#
_entry.id   AF-A0A7C1BNY1-F1
#
_cell.length_a   1.000
_cell.length_b   1.000
_cell.length_c   1.000
_cell.angle_alpha   90.00
_cell.angle_beta   90.00
_cell.angle_gamma   90.00
#
_symmetry.space_group_name_H-M   'P 1'
#
loop_
_entity.id
_entity.type
_entity.pdbx_description
1 polymer ?
#
loop_
_entity_poly.entity_id
_entity_poly.type
_entity_poly.pdbx_seq_one_letter_code
_entity_poly.pdbx_strand_id
1 'polypeptide(L)'
;MKYPFSKEATEYVKALGFSIQDLEKEEFKPILDRAEERVKEALLGKREVRRPLREEIEILSFPVSIIMTSAMNNQVVKRRFADFEAKRITEWLKEENCENLIKVAKSFNWRIRALRGE
;
A
#
# COMPACT_ATOMS: atom_id res chain seq x y z
N MET A 1 -10.57 -0.43 -3.25
CA MET A 1 -9.58 -1.38 -2.74
C MET A 1 -8.63 -0.65 -1.79
N LYS A 2 -8.78 -0.93 -0.49
CA LYS A 2 -8.10 -0.19 0.59
C LYS A 2 -6.69 -0.71 0.88
N TYR A 3 -6.35 -1.92 0.43
CA TYR A 3 -5.12 -2.64 0.82
C TYR A 3 -4.27 -3.02 -0.39
N PRO A 4 -3.28 -2.20 -0.78
CA PRO A 4 -2.47 -2.46 -1.97
C PRO A 4 -1.54 -3.67 -1.82
N PHE A 5 -1.34 -4.17 -0.59
CA PHE A 5 -0.59 -5.39 -0.28
C PHE A 5 -1.46 -6.66 -0.32
N SER A 6 -2.78 -6.53 -0.51
CA SER A 6 -3.67 -7.69 -0.54
C SER A 6 -3.40 -8.57 -1.76
N LYS A 7 -3.79 -9.85 -1.66
CA LYS A 7 -3.67 -10.80 -2.77
C LYS A 7 -4.43 -10.30 -4.01
N GLU A 8 -5.64 -9.80 -3.80
CA GLU A 8 -6.50 -9.23 -4.85
C GLU A 8 -5.83 -8.01 -5.51
N ALA A 9 -5.22 -7.10 -4.74
CA ALA A 9 -4.48 -5.96 -5.28
C ALA A 9 -3.28 -6.40 -6.11
N THR A 10 -2.57 -7.41 -5.61
CA THR A 10 -1.42 -7.99 -6.30
C THR A 10 -1.83 -8.64 -7.62
N GLU A 11 -2.95 -9.36 -7.64
CA GLU A 11 -3.52 -9.97 -8.85
C GLU A 11 -3.99 -8.92 -9.85
N TYR A 12 -4.66 -7.86 -9.38
CA TYR A 12 -5.06 -6.72 -10.21
C TYR A 12 -3.86 -6.06 -10.89
N VAL A 13 -2.82 -5.71 -10.12
CA VAL A 13 -1.60 -5.09 -10.65
C VAL A 13 -0.90 -6.00 -11.66
N LYS A 14 -0.82 -7.31 -11.39
CA LYS A 14 -0.26 -8.28 -12.33
C LYS A 14 -1.06 -8.36 -13.63
N ALA A 15 -2.40 -8.31 -13.55
CA ALA A 15 -3.27 -8.39 -14.71
C ALA A 15 -3.13 -7.18 -15.65
N LEU A 16 -2.75 -6.01 -15.13
CA LEU A 16 -2.46 -4.83 -15.94
C LEU A 16 -1.23 -5.00 -16.84
N GLY A 17 -0.34 -5.95 -16.54
CA GLY A 17 0.73 -6.37 -17.44
C GLY A 17 1.80 -5.31 -17.75
N PHE A 18 1.86 -4.21 -17.01
CA PHE A 18 2.85 -3.16 -17.24
C PHE A 18 4.22 -3.55 -16.65
N SER A 19 5.27 -3.15 -17.35
CA SER A 19 6.66 -3.29 -17.01
C SER A 19 7.19 -2.06 -16.27
N ILE A 20 8.41 -2.14 -15.73
CA ILE A 20 9.07 -0.98 -15.11
C ILE A 20 9.33 0.11 -16.15
N GLN A 21 9.59 -0.26 -17.41
CA GLN A 21 9.82 0.67 -18.52
C GLN A 21 8.57 1.51 -18.82
N ASP A 22 7.38 0.98 -18.58
CA ASP A 22 6.13 1.73 -18.79
C ASP A 22 6.01 2.94 -17.85
N LEU A 23 6.71 2.92 -16.71
CA LEU A 23 6.74 4.06 -15.79
C LEU A 23 7.34 5.33 -16.42
N GLU A 24 8.08 5.22 -17.52
CA GLU A 24 8.63 6.38 -18.25
C GLU A 24 7.57 7.13 -19.07
N LYS A 25 6.39 6.52 -19.30
CA LYS A 25 5.32 7.12 -20.08
C LYS A 25 4.58 8.18 -19.27
N GLU A 26 4.15 9.25 -19.93
CA GLU A 26 3.41 10.36 -19.31
C GLU A 26 2.12 9.91 -18.59
N GLU A 27 1.48 8.83 -19.06
CA GLU A 27 0.29 8.26 -18.42
C GLU A 27 0.55 7.74 -17.00
N PHE A 28 1.80 7.37 -16.67
CA PHE A 28 2.20 6.92 -15.34
C PHE A 28 2.67 8.06 -14.43
N LYS A 29 2.79 9.30 -14.94
CA LYS A 29 3.21 10.45 -14.15
C LYS A 29 2.39 10.62 -12.85
N PRO A 30 1.05 10.51 -12.84
CA PRO A 30 0.28 10.62 -11.60
C PRO A 30 0.59 9.52 -10.58
N ILE A 31 0.96 8.32 -11.05
CA ILE A 31 1.34 7.18 -10.21
C ILE A 31 2.73 7.42 -9.60
N LEU A 32 3.68 7.91 -10.41
CA LEU A 32 5.01 8.28 -9.97
C LEU A 32 4.98 9.40 -8.93
N ASP A 33 4.25 10.48 -9.21
CA ASP A 33 4.10 11.61 -8.30
C ASP A 33 3.51 11.17 -6.96
N ARG A 34 2.47 10.30 -7.01
CA ARG A 34 1.86 9.78 -5.79
C ARG A 34 2.82 8.85 -5.02
N ALA A 35 3.57 8.00 -5.71
CA ALA A 35 4.55 7.11 -5.09
C ALA A 35 5.68 7.91 -4.42
N GLU A 36 6.17 8.96 -5.08
CA GLU A 36 7.16 9.86 -4.50
C GLU A 36 6.61 10.57 -3.26
N GLU A 37 5.38 11.10 -3.32
CA GLU A 37 4.71 11.70 -2.17
C GLU A 37 4.59 10.70 -1.02
N ARG A 38 4.27 9.44 -1.30
CA ARG A 38 4.14 8.36 -0.30
C ARG A 38 5.47 8.11 0.42
N VAL A 39 6.57 8.09 -0.33
CA VAL A 39 7.91 7.95 0.25
C VAL A 39 8.27 9.17 1.10
N LYS A 40 7.98 10.39 0.61
CA LYS A 40 8.20 11.64 1.36
C LYS A 40 7.38 11.69 2.65
N GLU A 41 6.11 11.31 2.60
CA GLU A 41 5.21 11.19 3.76
C GLU A 41 5.84 10.32 4.85
N ALA A 42 6.36 9.16 4.46
CA ALA A 42 7.00 8.23 5.37
C ALA A 42 8.31 8.75 5.95
N LEU A 43 9.15 9.37 5.14
CA LEU A 43 10.45 9.88 5.57
C LEU A 43 10.34 11.10 6.49
N LEU A 44 9.33 11.94 6.25
CA LEU A 44 9.03 13.16 7.03
C LEU A 44 8.11 12.89 8.23
N GLY A 45 7.53 11.69 8.34
CA GLY A 45 6.65 11.32 9.45
C GLY A 45 5.33 12.10 9.50
N LYS A 46 4.73 12.39 8.33
CA LYS A 46 3.45 13.10 8.26
C LYS A 46 2.33 12.32 8.95
N ARG A 47 1.55 12.95 9.82
CA ARG A 47 0.51 12.25 10.59
C ARG A 47 -0.80 12.05 9.83
N GLU A 48 -1.06 12.86 8.82
CA GLU A 48 -2.31 12.80 8.06
C GLU A 48 -2.21 11.80 6.92
N VAL A 49 -3.08 10.80 6.98
CA VAL A 49 -3.33 9.91 5.85
C VAL A 49 -4.36 10.58 4.95
N ARG A 50 -3.92 11.14 3.83
CA ARG A 50 -4.86 11.65 2.82
C ARG A 50 -5.75 10.53 2.32
N ARG A 51 -7.06 10.78 2.27
CA ARG A 51 -7.97 9.91 1.52
C ARG A 51 -7.63 10.00 0.04
N PRO A 52 -7.63 8.88 -0.67
CA PRO A 52 -7.15 8.88 -2.03
C PRO A 52 -8.12 9.52 -3.00
N LEU A 53 -7.56 10.30 -3.94
CA LEU A 53 -8.33 11.00 -4.97
C LEU A 53 -8.80 10.05 -6.09
N ARG A 54 -8.00 9.02 -6.41
CA ARG A 54 -8.32 7.96 -7.39
C ARG A 54 -7.75 6.63 -6.93
N GLU A 55 -8.58 5.60 -6.96
CA GLU A 55 -8.26 4.29 -6.41
C GLU A 55 -7.10 3.60 -7.15
N GLU A 56 -7.11 3.62 -8.48
CA GLU A 56 -6.05 3.01 -9.31
C GLU A 56 -4.68 3.62 -9.03
N ILE A 57 -4.62 4.95 -8.90
CA ILE A 57 -3.36 5.67 -8.60
C ILE A 57 -2.80 5.22 -7.26
N GLU A 58 -3.62 5.08 -6.22
CA GLU A 58 -3.12 4.58 -4.93
C GLU A 58 -2.62 3.15 -5.01
N ILE A 59 -3.40 2.26 -5.64
CA ILE A 59 -3.06 0.84 -5.74
C ILE A 59 -1.69 0.70 -6.43
N LEU A 60 -1.48 1.44 -7.52
CA LEU A 60 -0.24 1.40 -8.29
C LEU A 60 0.90 2.18 -7.63
N SER A 61 0.61 3.25 -6.89
CA SER A 61 1.64 4.02 -6.19
C SER A 61 2.39 3.20 -5.13
N PHE A 62 1.73 2.19 -4.55
CA PHE A 62 2.33 1.33 -3.52
C PHE A 62 3.49 0.48 -4.07
N PRO A 63 3.31 -0.41 -5.06
CA PRO A 63 4.44 -1.19 -5.60
C PRO A 63 5.52 -0.29 -6.19
N VAL A 64 5.17 0.86 -6.81
CA VAL A 64 6.16 1.83 -7.30
C VAL A 64 6.98 2.43 -6.15
N SER A 65 6.35 2.77 -5.02
CA SER A 65 7.08 3.25 -3.84
C SER A 65 7.99 2.19 -3.22
N ILE A 66 7.62 0.91 -3.28
CA ILE A 66 8.49 -0.22 -2.88
C ILE A 66 9.71 -0.30 -3.79
N ILE A 67 9.54 -0.15 -5.11
CA ILE A 67 10.65 -0.11 -6.07
C ILE A 67 11.58 1.07 -5.75
N MET A 68 11.04 2.28 -5.59
CA MET A 68 11.82 3.48 -5.26
C MET A 68 12.62 3.32 -3.96
N THR A 69 11.98 2.89 -2.88
CA THR A 69 12.65 2.70 -1.57
C THR A 69 13.69 1.58 -1.60
N SER A 70 13.46 0.54 -2.40
CA SER A 70 14.43 -0.54 -2.61
C SER A 70 15.65 -0.08 -3.40
N ALA A 71 15.43 0.70 -4.46
CA ALA A 71 16.48 1.25 -5.33
C ALA A 71 17.44 2.18 -4.59
N MET A 72 16.98 2.90 -3.57
CA MET A 72 17.82 3.75 -2.71
C MET A 72 18.85 2.96 -1.88
N ASN A 73 18.72 1.64 -1.78
CA ASN A 73 19.60 0.74 -1.04
C ASN A 73 19.92 1.19 0.40
N ASN A 74 18.97 1.85 1.06
CA ASN A 74 19.15 2.42 2.40
C ASN A 74 18.20 1.75 3.41
N GLN A 75 18.77 1.09 4.42
CA GLN A 75 18.00 0.34 5.42
C GLN A 75 17.13 1.24 6.31
N VAL A 76 17.59 2.46 6.61
CA VAL A 76 16.83 3.43 7.40
C VAL A 76 15.60 3.87 6.63
N VAL A 77 15.74 4.16 5.33
CA VAL A 77 14.63 4.50 4.44
C VAL A 77 13.61 3.37 4.39
N LYS A 78 14.05 2.14 4.11
CA LYS A 78 13.18 0.95 4.05
C LYS A 78 12.41 0.74 5.36
N ARG A 79 13.08 0.85 6.51
CA ARG A 79 12.45 0.69 7.83
C ARG A 79 11.43 1.79 8.13
N ARG A 80 11.76 3.05 7.84
CA ARG A 80 10.82 4.18 8.04
C ARG A 80 9.60 4.04 7.15
N PHE A 81 9.80 3.66 5.89
CA PHE A 81 8.71 3.42 4.95
C PHE A 81 7.76 2.31 5.44
N ALA A 82 8.31 1.15 5.83
CA ALA A 82 7.51 0.04 6.34
C ALA A 82 6.73 0.40 7.62
N ASP A 83 7.37 1.07 8.58
CA ASP A 83 6.72 1.51 9.83
C ASP A 83 5.59 2.51 9.55
N PHE A 84 5.82 3.46 8.64
CA PHE A 84 4.82 4.43 8.26
C PHE A 84 3.59 3.81 7.60
N GLU A 85 3.80 2.92 6.62
CA GLU A 85 2.71 2.23 5.93
C GLU A 85 1.93 1.33 6.90
N ALA A 86 2.60 0.64 7.83
CA ALA A 86 1.93 -0.14 8.86
C ALA A 86 1.00 0.71 9.74
N LYS A 87 1.47 1.89 10.17
CA LYS A 87 0.64 2.86 10.93
C LYS A 87 -0.53 3.36 10.10
N ARG A 88 -0.30 3.72 8.83
CA ARG A 88 -1.34 4.16 7.90
C ARG A 88 -2.45 3.13 7.73
N ILE A 89 -2.07 1.87 7.52
CA ILE A 89 -3.01 0.75 7.37
C ILE A 89 -3.75 0.49 8.68
N THR A 90 -3.09 0.66 9.83
CA THR A 90 -3.72 0.50 11.15
C THR A 90 -4.88 1.47 11.33
N GLU A 91 -4.73 2.74 10.95
CA GLU A 91 -5.84 3.72 11.00
C GLU A 91 -7.02 3.28 10.14
N TRP A 92 -6.75 2.68 8.99
CA TRP A 92 -7.80 2.12 8.13
C TRP A 92 -8.46 0.88 8.71
N LEU A 93 -7.71 -0.01 9.37
CA LEU A 93 -8.23 -1.24 9.95
C LEU A 93 -9.13 -0.97 11.18
N LYS A 94 -8.89 0.11 11.92
CA LYS A 94 -9.73 0.51 13.06
C LYS A 94 -11.19 0.77 12.69
N GLU A 95 -11.44 1.17 11.44
CA GLU A 95 -12.77 1.48 10.92
C GLU A 95 -13.42 0.28 10.18
N GLU A 96 -12.74 -0.87 10.09
CA GLU A 96 -13.26 -2.04 9.38
C GLU A 96 -14.16 -2.94 10.23
N ASN A 97 -15.05 -3.64 9.55
CA ASN A 97 -15.83 -4.71 10.17
C ASN A 97 -15.01 -6.00 10.37
N CYS A 98 -15.49 -6.89 11.24
CA CYS A 98 -14.82 -8.15 11.56
C CYS A 98 -14.58 -9.04 10.32
N GLU A 99 -15.49 -9.03 9.33
CA GLU A 99 -15.34 -9.83 8.12
C GLU A 99 -14.14 -9.39 7.29
N ASN A 100 -13.96 -8.08 7.10
CA ASN A 100 -12.84 -7.51 6.36
C ASN A 100 -11.52 -7.68 7.12
N LEU A 101 -11.51 -7.54 8.45
CA LEU A 101 -10.34 -7.84 9.27
C LEU A 101 -9.88 -9.29 9.10
N ILE A 102 -10.81 -10.25 9.07
CA ILE A 102 -10.48 -11.66 8.83
C ILE A 102 -9.95 -11.88 7.41
N LYS A 103 -10.50 -11.20 6.39
CA LYS A 103 -9.97 -11.28 5.02
C LYS A 103 -8.53 -10.79 4.94
N VAL A 104 -8.22 -9.65 5.56
CA VAL A 104 -6.86 -9.10 5.64
C VAL A 104 -5.93 -10.05 6.39
N ALA A 105 -6.32 -10.55 7.55
CA ALA A 105 -5.50 -11.50 8.30
C ALA A 105 -5.20 -12.79 7.53
N LYS A 106 -6.20 -13.32 6.79
CA LYS A 106 -6.03 -14.49 5.92
C LYS A 106 -5.06 -14.23 4.76
N SER A 107 -4.95 -13.01 4.24
CA SER A 107 -3.95 -12.69 3.22
C SER A 107 -2.51 -12.82 3.71
N PHE A 108 -2.29 -12.73 5.02
CA PHE A 108 -1.01 -12.99 5.68
C PHE A 108 -0.88 -14.43 6.20
N ASN A 109 -1.79 -15.32 5.82
CA ASN A 109 -1.87 -16.71 6.30
C ASN A 109 -2.00 -16.83 7.82
N TRP A 110 -2.59 -15.83 8.48
CA TRP A 110 -2.82 -15.90 9.93
C TRP A 110 -3.93 -16.91 10.26
N ARG A 111 -3.71 -17.71 11.30
CA ARG A 111 -4.71 -18.64 11.84
C ARG A 111 -5.62 -17.88 12.81
N ILE A 112 -6.69 -17.29 12.28
CA ILE A 112 -7.68 -16.50 13.03
C ILE A 112 -9.10 -16.98 12.74
N ARG A 113 -9.98 -16.89 13.73
CA ARG A 113 -11.43 -17.09 13.60
C ARG A 113 -12.19 -16.00 14.35
N ALA A 114 -13.34 -15.58 13.85
CA ALA A 114 -14.28 -14.79 14.65
C ALA A 114 -14.77 -15.66 15.82
N LEU A 115 -14.79 -15.08 17.01
CA LEU A 115 -15.60 -15.61 18.10
C LEU A 115 -16.99 -14.99 17.94
N ARG A 116 -18.02 -15.81 17.76
CA ARG A 116 -19.39 -15.33 17.98
C ARG A 116 -19.53 -15.16 19.48
N GLY A 117 -19.76 -13.93 19.94
CA GLY A 117 -20.31 -13.72 21.27
C GLY A 117 -21.72 -14.29 21.31
N GLU A 118 -22.04 -15.02 22.37
CA GLU A 118 -23.42 -15.35 22.76
C GLU A 118 -24.19 -14.07 23.14
#